data_AF-A0A5N0VPL1-F1
#
_entry.id   AF-A0A5N0VPL1-F1
#
_cell.length_a   1.000
_cell.length_b   1.000
_cell.length_c   1.000
_cell.angle_alpha   90.00
_cell.angle_beta   90.00
_cell.angle_gamma   90.00
#
_symmetry.space_group_name_H-M   'P 1'
#
loop_
_entity.id
_entity.type
_entity.pdbx_description
1 polymer ?
#
loop_
_entity_poly.entity_id
_entity_poly.type
_entity_poly.pdbx_seq_one_letter_code
_entity_poly.pdbx_strand_id
1 'polypeptide(L)'
;MCRFCRRYPRKGLGGRGRTADTCDHVWAVDEKGREVTCARLDEADQVIHATYGAAFPGLDLAGFGRDVSAALAAITPLQHGLATLDTRLDEEVAAAREAVAEAESAREAAEKRTAAAEAHAADADERAVSAEESARKAEATASEAVQQAARDRASAQQATADRIAAQGKAEALQAQVEQLGTEQRQAAERIEELARDVTARGTEAEAAHARARALETDLRQLAETHRRELAELRDQDRQERDRLHRDLQADHERRVAALRDEHEATVSALRQDIEAGRARAAEEATARARAEASAEAARAAALAADATARHLAALREGVLTVLATPANDETHEQLRDLLAATAPVPQVDAGPER
;
A
#
# COMPACT_ATOMS: atom_id res chain seq x y z
N MET A 1 -120.54 86.57 -118.19
CA MET A 1 -119.09 86.91 -118.18
C MET A 1 -118.84 88.08 -117.23
N CYS A 2 -118.08 87.87 -116.14
CA CYS A 2 -117.76 88.90 -115.13
C CYS A 2 -116.84 89.98 -115.71
N ARG A 3 -116.88 91.18 -115.10
CA ARG A 3 -116.23 92.40 -115.60
C ARG A 3 -114.70 92.24 -115.72
N PHE A 4 -114.09 91.45 -114.84
CA PHE A 4 -112.65 91.17 -114.84
C PHE A 4 -112.20 90.33 -116.04
N CYS A 5 -112.93 89.27 -116.39
CA CYS A 5 -112.63 88.44 -117.56
C CYS A 5 -112.84 89.20 -118.90
N ARG A 6 -113.60 90.30 -118.90
CA ARG A 6 -113.71 91.21 -120.06
C ARG A 6 -112.56 92.21 -120.15
N ARG A 7 -111.99 92.66 -119.01
CA ARG A 7 -110.95 93.70 -118.99
C ARG A 7 -109.55 93.15 -119.29
N TYR A 8 -109.31 91.86 -119.01
CA TYR A 8 -108.04 91.19 -119.29
C TYR A 8 -108.26 89.86 -120.02
N PRO A 9 -108.54 89.87 -121.34
CA PRO A 9 -108.61 88.64 -122.11
C PRO A 9 -107.21 88.03 -122.22
N ARG A 10 -106.98 86.90 -121.52
CA ARG A 10 -105.81 86.05 -121.75
C ARG A 10 -106.22 84.76 -122.45
N LYS A 11 -105.32 84.30 -123.32
CA LYS A 11 -105.47 83.17 -124.25
C LYS A 11 -106.00 81.92 -123.54
N GLY A 12 -107.13 81.42 -124.01
CA GLY A 12 -107.46 80.01 -123.84
C GLY A 12 -106.48 79.15 -124.64
N LEU A 13 -106.04 78.04 -124.07
CA LEU A 13 -106.20 76.76 -124.74
C LEU A 13 -107.57 76.27 -124.26
N GLY A 14 -108.68 76.50 -124.95
CA GLY A 14 -108.87 76.37 -126.39
C GLY A 14 -109.32 74.95 -126.67
N GLY A 15 -110.63 74.67 -126.59
CA GLY A 15 -111.16 73.37 -126.97
C GLY A 15 -112.62 73.05 -126.57
N ARG A 16 -113.58 73.71 -127.23
CA ARG A 16 -114.93 73.24 -127.67
C ARG A 16 -115.73 72.30 -126.73
N GLY A 17 -116.95 72.58 -126.29
CA GLY A 17 -117.88 73.67 -126.57
C GLY A 17 -119.26 73.31 -126.01
N ARG A 18 -119.84 74.18 -125.19
CA ARG A 18 -121.28 74.47 -125.08
C ARG A 18 -121.44 75.63 -124.11
N THR A 19 -122.29 76.55 -124.53
CA THR A 19 -122.66 77.81 -123.90
C THR A 19 -123.32 77.58 -122.54
N ALA A 20 -122.66 77.95 -121.44
CA ALA A 20 -123.27 78.03 -120.13
C ALA A 20 -122.45 78.96 -119.20
N ASP A 21 -123.16 79.75 -118.40
CA ASP A 21 -122.81 81.08 -117.92
C ASP A 21 -121.79 81.22 -116.76
N THR A 22 -120.92 80.26 -116.51
CA THR A 22 -120.00 80.31 -115.36
C THR A 22 -118.55 80.05 -115.73
N CYS A 23 -117.69 81.00 -115.39
CA CYS A 23 -116.25 80.96 -115.59
C CYS A 23 -115.60 80.49 -114.28
N ASP A 24 -115.31 79.19 -114.17
CA ASP A 24 -114.77 78.55 -112.95
C ASP A 24 -113.24 78.70 -112.82
N HIS A 25 -112.69 79.84 -113.24
CA HIS A 25 -111.24 80.04 -113.23
C HIS A 25 -110.72 80.39 -111.84
N VAL A 26 -109.75 79.62 -111.35
CA VAL A 26 -109.08 79.79 -110.06
C VAL A 26 -107.79 80.60 -110.25
N TRP A 27 -107.65 81.72 -109.53
CA TRP A 27 -106.51 82.64 -109.66
C TRP A 27 -105.39 82.35 -108.66
N ALA A 28 -105.76 81.89 -107.48
CA ALA A 28 -104.85 81.53 -106.38
C ALA A 28 -105.61 80.65 -105.39
N VAL A 29 -104.89 80.07 -104.44
CA VAL A 29 -105.46 79.34 -103.31
C VAL A 29 -105.07 80.09 -102.04
N ASP A 30 -106.04 80.37 -101.15
CA ASP A 30 -105.75 81.11 -99.92
C ASP A 30 -104.92 80.27 -98.91
N GLU A 31 -104.39 80.90 -97.86
CA GLU A 31 -103.59 80.23 -96.80
C GLU A 31 -104.38 79.15 -96.02
N LYS A 32 -105.69 79.02 -96.26
CA LYS A 32 -106.55 77.95 -95.73
C LYS A 32 -106.88 76.87 -96.78
N GLY A 33 -106.22 76.91 -97.94
CA GLY A 33 -106.34 75.89 -98.97
C GLY A 33 -107.58 76.01 -99.85
N ARG A 34 -108.28 77.16 -99.89
CA ARG A 34 -109.51 77.33 -100.70
C ARG A 34 -109.24 78.08 -102.00
N GLU A 35 -109.78 77.55 -103.08
CA GLU A 35 -109.64 78.10 -104.43
C GLU A 35 -110.37 79.45 -104.58
N VAL A 36 -109.64 80.48 -105.02
CA VAL A 36 -110.14 81.82 -105.27
C VAL A 36 -110.59 81.91 -106.74
N THR A 37 -111.89 81.77 -106.97
CA THR A 37 -112.49 81.87 -108.31
C THR A 37 -112.92 83.29 -108.65
N CYS A 38 -113.18 83.57 -109.93
CA CYS A 38 -113.70 84.86 -110.40
C CYS A 38 -114.93 85.36 -109.63
N ALA A 39 -115.81 84.46 -109.16
CA ALA A 39 -116.98 84.83 -108.35
C ALA A 39 -116.57 85.46 -107.00
N ARG A 40 -115.49 84.98 -106.39
CA ARG A 40 -114.98 85.48 -105.12
C ARG A 40 -114.21 86.81 -105.25
N LEU A 41 -113.55 87.02 -106.39
CA LEU A 41 -112.90 88.29 -106.70
C LEU A 41 -113.93 89.39 -106.99
N ASP A 42 -115.05 89.10 -107.64
CA ASP A 42 -116.15 90.06 -107.79
C ASP A 42 -116.82 90.36 -106.43
N GLU A 43 -116.90 89.38 -105.52
CA GLU A 43 -117.42 89.59 -104.16
C GLU A 43 -116.47 90.46 -103.31
N ALA A 44 -115.15 90.28 -103.45
CA ALA A 44 -114.15 91.13 -102.80
C ALA A 44 -114.12 92.55 -103.40
N ASP A 45 -114.28 92.70 -104.72
CA ASP A 45 -114.38 94.00 -105.38
C ASP A 45 -115.69 94.72 -105.01
N GLN A 46 -116.81 93.99 -104.85
CA GLN A 46 -118.07 94.53 -104.32
C GLN A 46 -117.95 94.96 -102.85
N VAL A 47 -117.21 94.22 -102.02
CA VAL A 47 -116.94 94.64 -100.63
C VAL A 47 -116.05 95.89 -100.61
N ILE A 48 -115.02 95.97 -101.45
CA ILE A 48 -114.14 97.16 -101.53
C ILE A 48 -114.92 98.38 -102.05
N HIS A 49 -115.79 98.22 -103.05
CA HIS A 49 -116.64 99.31 -103.53
C HIS A 49 -117.73 99.72 -102.52
N ALA A 50 -118.32 98.76 -101.79
CA ALA A 50 -119.34 99.02 -100.77
C ALA A 50 -118.76 99.64 -99.49
N THR A 51 -117.48 99.39 -99.19
CA THR A 51 -116.84 99.91 -97.98
C THR A 51 -116.19 101.28 -98.21
N TYR A 52 -115.71 101.59 -99.42
CA TYR A 52 -114.95 102.83 -99.66
C TYR A 52 -115.52 103.79 -100.71
N GLY A 53 -116.58 103.42 -101.45
CA GLY A 53 -117.29 104.35 -102.35
C GLY A 53 -116.40 105.03 -103.41
N ALA A 54 -116.96 105.92 -104.23
CA ALA A 54 -116.25 106.54 -105.37
C ALA A 54 -115.14 107.55 -105.00
N ALA A 55 -114.70 107.60 -103.74
CA ALA A 55 -113.75 108.57 -103.20
C ALA A 55 -112.51 107.87 -102.59
N PHE A 56 -111.96 106.86 -103.28
CA PHE A 56 -110.72 106.19 -102.87
C PHE A 56 -109.51 107.09 -103.17
N PRO A 57 -108.75 107.55 -102.16
CA PRO A 57 -107.57 108.37 -102.37
C PRO A 57 -106.46 107.53 -103.00
N GLY A 58 -105.85 108.04 -104.07
CA GLY A 58 -104.81 107.33 -104.83
C GLY A 58 -103.63 106.94 -103.94
N LEU A 59 -103.40 105.64 -103.81
CA LEU A 59 -102.22 105.07 -103.18
C LEU A 59 -100.97 105.44 -104.00
N ASP A 60 -100.09 106.26 -103.41
CA ASP A 60 -98.78 106.59 -103.94
C ASP A 60 -97.85 105.37 -103.83
N LEU A 61 -97.89 104.51 -104.85
CA LEU A 61 -97.04 103.31 -104.98
C LEU A 61 -95.54 103.63 -105.05
N ALA A 62 -95.12 104.89 -105.25
CA ALA A 62 -93.71 105.29 -105.20
C ALA A 62 -93.19 105.51 -103.75
N GLY A 63 -94.08 105.73 -102.78
CA GLY A 63 -93.74 105.79 -101.35
C GLY A 63 -93.46 104.41 -100.77
N PHE A 64 -94.34 103.44 -101.05
CA PHE A 64 -94.24 102.07 -100.51
C PHE A 64 -92.97 101.33 -100.95
N GLY A 65 -92.47 101.60 -102.17
CA GLY A 65 -91.20 101.04 -102.65
C GLY A 65 -89.97 101.55 -101.90
N ARG A 66 -90.00 102.77 -101.34
CA ARG A 66 -88.91 103.33 -100.53
C ARG A 66 -88.89 102.76 -99.11
N ASP A 67 -90.06 102.57 -98.50
CA ASP A 67 -90.14 102.05 -97.14
C ASP A 67 -89.80 100.55 -97.06
N VAL A 68 -90.12 99.76 -98.09
CA VAL A 68 -89.72 98.34 -98.18
C VAL A 68 -88.22 98.20 -98.47
N SER A 69 -87.65 99.08 -99.28
CA SER A 69 -86.19 99.07 -99.54
C SER A 69 -85.38 99.51 -98.30
N ALA A 70 -85.90 100.44 -97.50
CA ALA A 70 -85.29 100.85 -96.24
C ALA A 70 -85.37 99.74 -95.18
N ALA A 71 -86.49 99.00 -95.10
CA ALA A 71 -86.63 97.87 -94.19
C ALA A 71 -85.70 96.70 -94.56
N LEU A 72 -85.53 96.39 -95.85
CA LEU A 72 -84.59 95.35 -96.30
C LEU A 72 -83.12 95.75 -96.06
N ALA A 73 -82.76 97.02 -96.24
CA ALA A 73 -81.43 97.54 -95.91
C ALA A 73 -81.11 97.50 -94.39
N ALA A 74 -82.13 97.54 -93.54
CA ALA A 74 -81.97 97.38 -92.08
C ALA A 74 -81.86 95.91 -91.62
N ILE A 75 -82.31 94.95 -92.44
CA ILE A 75 -82.29 93.50 -92.11
C ILE A 75 -80.98 92.83 -92.54
N THR A 76 -80.34 93.30 -93.62
CA THR A 76 -79.05 92.73 -94.10
C THR A 76 -77.93 92.77 -93.05
N PRO A 77 -77.75 93.85 -92.26
CA PRO A 77 -76.76 93.88 -91.18
C PRO A 77 -77.04 92.86 -90.06
N LEU A 78 -78.32 92.57 -89.78
CA LEU A 78 -78.72 91.61 -88.75
C LEU A 78 -78.49 90.16 -89.20
N GLN A 79 -78.69 89.86 -90.49
CA GLN A 79 -78.35 88.56 -91.05
C GLN A 79 -76.84 88.31 -91.04
N HIS A 80 -76.04 89.34 -91.32
CA HIS A 80 -74.58 89.23 -91.24
C HIS A 80 -74.10 89.08 -89.78
N GLY A 81 -74.70 89.80 -88.83
CA GLY A 81 -74.42 89.67 -87.41
C GLY A 81 -74.77 88.29 -86.85
N LEU A 82 -75.90 87.70 -87.28
CA LEU A 82 -76.29 86.35 -86.87
C LEU A 82 -75.35 85.28 -87.45
N ALA A 83 -74.95 85.38 -88.72
CA ALA A 83 -73.98 84.44 -89.30
C ALA A 83 -72.58 84.53 -88.65
N THR A 84 -72.18 85.74 -88.22
CA THR A 84 -70.92 85.97 -87.49
C THR A 84 -70.99 85.43 -86.05
N LEU A 85 -72.16 85.54 -85.41
CA LEU A 85 -72.41 84.92 -84.11
C LEU A 85 -72.44 83.40 -84.20
N ASP A 86 -73.05 82.83 -85.24
CA ASP A 86 -73.14 81.39 -85.46
C ASP A 86 -71.74 80.78 -85.67
N THR A 87 -70.92 81.39 -86.52
CA THR A 87 -69.52 80.98 -86.72
C THR A 87 -68.68 81.11 -85.44
N ARG A 88 -68.86 82.19 -84.68
CA ARG A 88 -68.17 82.35 -83.40
C ARG A 88 -68.64 81.34 -82.35
N LEU A 89 -69.93 80.99 -82.32
CA LEU A 89 -70.46 79.98 -81.41
C LEU A 89 -69.94 78.59 -81.78
N ASP A 90 -69.86 78.27 -83.07
CA ASP A 90 -69.26 77.03 -83.56
C ASP A 90 -67.77 76.95 -83.22
N GLU A 91 -67.02 78.05 -83.35
CA GLU A 91 -65.62 78.13 -82.93
C GLU A 91 -65.47 77.98 -81.41
N GLU A 92 -66.31 78.62 -80.60
CA GLU A 92 -66.28 78.50 -79.13
C GLU A 92 -66.70 77.09 -78.66
N VAL A 93 -67.66 76.45 -79.32
CA VAL A 93 -68.08 75.07 -79.03
C VAL A 93 -67.01 74.07 -79.49
N ALA A 94 -66.36 74.30 -80.64
CA ALA A 94 -65.23 73.48 -81.08
C ALA A 94 -64.05 73.59 -80.11
N ALA A 95 -63.68 74.81 -79.70
CA ALA A 95 -62.64 75.05 -78.71
C ALA A 95 -62.99 74.47 -77.33
N ALA A 96 -64.25 74.54 -76.91
CA ALA A 96 -64.70 73.92 -75.66
C ALA A 96 -64.64 72.39 -75.72
N ARG A 97 -64.98 71.78 -76.87
CA ARG A 97 -64.87 70.33 -77.07
C ARG A 97 -63.41 69.87 -77.12
N GLU A 98 -62.53 70.64 -77.75
CA GLU A 98 -61.10 70.39 -77.78
C GLU A 98 -60.50 70.49 -76.36
N ALA A 99 -60.86 71.53 -75.60
CA ALA A 99 -60.43 71.68 -74.21
C ALA A 99 -60.94 70.55 -73.29
N VAL A 100 -62.17 70.05 -73.51
CA VAL A 100 -62.69 68.88 -72.78
C VAL A 100 -61.91 67.61 -73.15
N ALA A 101 -61.64 67.40 -74.44
CA ALA A 101 -60.84 66.24 -74.89
C ALA A 101 -59.39 66.29 -74.35
N GLU A 102 -58.77 67.47 -74.30
CA GLU A 102 -57.46 67.66 -73.67
C GLU A 102 -57.50 67.40 -72.16
N ALA A 103 -58.54 67.88 -71.47
CA ALA A 103 -58.72 67.65 -70.03
C ALA A 103 -58.98 66.17 -69.70
N GLU A 104 -59.76 65.47 -70.51
CA GLU A 104 -59.99 64.02 -70.40
C GLU A 104 -58.70 63.24 -70.67
N SER A 105 -57.95 63.60 -71.72
CA SER A 105 -56.64 63.01 -72.01
C SER A 105 -55.63 63.23 -70.87
N ALA A 106 -55.59 64.44 -70.31
CA ALA A 106 -54.73 64.77 -69.17
C ALA A 106 -55.13 64.00 -67.90
N ARG A 107 -56.43 63.82 -67.67
CA ARG A 107 -56.96 63.02 -66.55
C ARG A 107 -56.60 61.55 -66.71
N GLU A 108 -56.80 60.96 -67.89
CA GLU A 108 -56.38 59.57 -68.16
C GLU A 108 -54.87 59.39 -68.00
N ALA A 109 -54.06 60.37 -68.44
CA ALA A 109 -52.62 60.35 -68.27
C ALA A 109 -52.20 60.51 -66.80
N ALA A 110 -52.96 61.24 -65.98
CA ALA A 110 -52.75 61.35 -64.54
C ALA A 110 -53.11 60.03 -63.84
N GLU A 111 -54.27 59.45 -64.14
CA GLU A 111 -54.73 58.16 -63.59
C GLU A 111 -53.77 57.01 -63.96
N LYS A 112 -53.25 56.98 -65.19
CA LYS A 112 -52.21 56.02 -65.60
C LYS A 112 -50.91 56.20 -64.81
N ARG A 113 -50.51 57.44 -64.52
CA ARG A 113 -49.30 57.72 -63.73
C ARG A 113 -49.47 57.35 -62.26
N THR A 114 -50.63 57.62 -61.66
CA THR A 114 -50.92 57.21 -60.28
C THR A 114 -50.99 55.70 -60.17
N ALA A 115 -51.66 55.01 -61.09
CA ALA A 115 -51.70 53.55 -61.12
C ALA A 115 -50.30 52.93 -61.29
N ALA A 116 -49.45 53.53 -62.15
CA ALA A 116 -48.06 53.09 -62.29
C ALA A 116 -47.23 53.33 -61.03
N ALA A 117 -47.42 54.47 -60.35
CA ALA A 117 -46.74 54.77 -59.09
C ALA A 117 -47.18 53.83 -57.95
N GLU A 118 -48.47 53.52 -57.85
CA GLU A 118 -49.01 52.55 -56.88
C GLU A 118 -48.48 51.13 -57.17
N ALA A 119 -48.44 50.71 -58.43
CA ALA A 119 -47.86 49.43 -58.82
C ALA A 119 -46.35 49.35 -58.47
N HIS A 120 -45.60 50.43 -58.68
CA HIS A 120 -44.19 50.50 -58.28
C HIS A 120 -44.00 50.48 -56.76
N ALA A 121 -44.88 51.15 -56.00
CA ALA A 121 -44.85 51.11 -54.54
C ALA A 121 -45.14 49.69 -54.02
N ALA A 122 -46.14 49.00 -54.59
CA ALA A 122 -46.47 47.62 -54.22
C ALA A 122 -45.32 46.64 -54.53
N ASP A 123 -44.68 46.74 -55.70
CA ASP A 123 -43.49 45.93 -56.05
C ASP A 123 -42.29 46.25 -55.15
N ALA A 124 -42.10 47.51 -54.73
CA ALA A 124 -41.07 47.89 -53.77
C ALA A 124 -41.33 47.30 -52.38
N ASP A 125 -42.57 47.33 -51.89
CA ASP A 125 -42.96 46.74 -50.61
C ASP A 125 -42.80 45.21 -50.62
N GLU A 126 -43.20 44.54 -51.71
CA GLU A 126 -43.02 43.10 -51.86
C GLU A 126 -41.54 42.70 -51.84
N ARG A 127 -40.68 43.47 -52.53
CA ARG A 127 -39.22 43.27 -52.47
C ARG A 127 -38.65 43.51 -51.08
N ALA A 128 -39.15 44.51 -50.35
CA ALA A 128 -38.71 44.79 -48.98
C ALA A 128 -39.05 43.64 -48.03
N VAL A 129 -40.28 43.12 -48.10
CA VAL A 129 -40.71 41.96 -47.30
C VAL A 129 -39.89 40.71 -47.64
N SER A 130 -39.68 40.44 -48.94
CA SER A 130 -38.84 39.33 -49.40
C SER A 130 -37.38 39.45 -48.92
N ALA A 131 -36.82 40.66 -48.93
CA ALA A 131 -35.49 40.96 -48.42
C ALA A 131 -35.39 40.76 -46.90
N GLU A 132 -36.41 41.17 -46.14
CA GLU A 132 -36.46 40.96 -44.69
C GLU A 132 -36.58 39.47 -44.34
N GLU A 133 -37.43 38.73 -45.05
CA GLU A 133 -37.58 37.29 -44.83
C GLU A 133 -36.27 36.53 -45.14
N SER A 134 -35.59 36.89 -46.23
CA SER A 134 -34.30 36.30 -46.58
C SER A 134 -33.19 36.69 -45.60
N ALA A 135 -33.19 37.91 -45.07
CA ALA A 135 -32.29 38.32 -43.98
C ALA A 135 -32.54 37.53 -42.69
N ARG A 136 -33.80 37.35 -42.28
CA ARG A 136 -34.17 36.53 -41.10
C ARG A 136 -33.75 35.07 -41.26
N LYS A 137 -33.93 34.49 -42.45
CA LYS A 137 -33.45 33.13 -42.76
C LYS A 137 -31.93 33.04 -42.67
N ALA A 138 -31.21 34.00 -43.24
CA ALA A 138 -29.75 34.04 -43.19
C ALA A 138 -29.24 34.18 -41.74
N GLU A 139 -29.87 35.02 -40.93
CA GLU A 139 -29.53 35.21 -39.52
C GLU A 139 -29.81 33.94 -38.69
N ALA A 140 -30.94 33.28 -38.92
CA ALA A 140 -31.26 31.99 -38.28
C ALA A 140 -30.19 30.93 -38.61
N THR A 141 -29.84 30.78 -39.90
CA THR A 141 -28.79 29.84 -40.32
C THR A 141 -27.42 30.20 -39.74
N ALA A 142 -27.07 31.49 -39.67
CA ALA A 142 -25.83 31.94 -39.06
C ALA A 142 -25.79 31.63 -37.55
N SER A 143 -26.90 31.87 -36.83
CA SER A 143 -27.03 31.56 -35.41
C SER A 143 -26.89 30.06 -35.14
N GLU A 144 -27.56 29.22 -35.93
CA GLU A 144 -27.44 27.76 -35.83
C GLU A 144 -26.01 27.28 -36.09
N ALA A 145 -25.34 27.82 -37.12
CA ALA A 145 -23.95 27.49 -37.42
C ALA A 145 -22.99 27.88 -36.29
N VAL A 146 -23.20 29.05 -35.67
CA VAL A 146 -22.42 29.50 -34.50
C VAL A 146 -22.66 28.57 -33.29
N GLN A 147 -23.91 28.20 -33.02
CA GLN A 147 -24.23 27.28 -31.93
C GLN A 147 -23.61 25.90 -32.15
N GLN A 148 -23.66 25.37 -33.38
CA GLN A 148 -23.06 24.09 -33.71
C GLN A 148 -21.54 24.15 -33.55
N ALA A 149 -20.88 25.19 -34.07
CA ALA A 149 -19.44 25.38 -33.91
C ALA A 149 -19.04 25.52 -32.42
N ALA A 150 -19.86 26.14 -31.59
CA ALA A 150 -19.63 26.22 -30.15
C ALA A 150 -19.71 24.85 -29.47
N ARG A 151 -20.71 24.02 -29.84
CA ARG A 151 -20.84 22.63 -29.34
C ARG A 151 -19.67 21.76 -29.78
N ASP A 152 -19.25 21.87 -31.03
CA ASP A 152 -18.14 21.10 -31.57
C ASP A 152 -16.82 21.47 -30.87
N ARG A 153 -16.58 22.77 -30.61
CA ARG A 153 -15.43 23.22 -29.81
C ARG A 153 -15.47 22.71 -28.38
N ALA A 154 -16.63 22.77 -27.72
CA ALA A 154 -16.79 22.27 -26.35
C ALA A 154 -16.52 20.76 -26.28
N SER A 155 -17.04 19.98 -27.24
CA SER A 155 -16.78 18.54 -27.36
C SER A 155 -15.29 18.25 -27.59
N ALA A 156 -14.63 19.00 -28.48
CA ALA A 156 -13.20 18.84 -28.73
C ALA A 156 -12.34 19.19 -27.50
N GLN A 157 -12.71 20.23 -26.75
CA GLN A 157 -12.05 20.59 -25.49
C GLN A 157 -12.23 19.50 -24.43
N GLN A 158 -13.44 18.96 -24.29
CA GLN A 158 -13.73 17.84 -23.38
C GLN A 158 -12.88 16.61 -23.74
N ALA A 159 -12.86 16.22 -25.02
CA ALA A 159 -12.09 15.08 -25.50
C ALA A 159 -10.57 15.26 -25.27
N THR A 160 -10.08 16.50 -25.39
CA THR A 160 -8.68 16.83 -25.09
C THR A 160 -8.39 16.72 -23.59
N ALA A 161 -9.28 17.24 -22.74
CA ALA A 161 -9.16 17.12 -21.29
C ALA A 161 -9.20 15.64 -20.83
N ASP A 162 -10.10 14.84 -21.39
CA ASP A 162 -10.20 13.41 -21.10
C ASP A 162 -8.93 12.65 -21.54
N ARG A 163 -8.36 13.00 -22.70
CA ARG A 163 -7.08 12.43 -23.16
C ARG A 163 -5.93 12.79 -22.22
N ILE A 164 -5.83 14.05 -21.80
CA ILE A 164 -4.79 14.48 -20.84
C ILE A 164 -4.96 13.75 -19.50
N ALA A 165 -6.20 13.63 -19.00
CA ALA A 165 -6.48 12.90 -17.77
C ALA A 165 -6.15 11.40 -17.88
N ALA A 166 -6.44 10.77 -19.02
CA ALA A 166 -6.09 9.38 -19.27
C ALA A 166 -4.57 9.17 -19.36
N GLN A 167 -3.84 10.08 -20.02
CA GLN A 167 -2.37 10.05 -20.07
C GLN A 167 -1.77 10.22 -18.68
N GLY A 168 -2.24 11.19 -17.89
CA GLY A 168 -1.76 11.37 -16.52
C GLY A 168 -2.02 10.14 -15.62
N LYS A 169 -3.17 9.46 -15.78
CA LYS A 169 -3.44 8.19 -15.10
C LYS A 169 -2.50 7.07 -15.57
N ALA A 170 -2.23 6.97 -16.87
CA ALA A 170 -1.33 5.97 -17.42
C ALA A 170 0.11 6.18 -16.92
N GLU A 171 0.60 7.41 -16.91
CA GLU A 171 1.92 7.78 -16.37
C GLU A 171 2.02 7.47 -14.87
N ALA A 172 0.98 7.80 -14.09
CA ALA A 172 0.94 7.48 -12.66
C ALA A 172 0.96 5.97 -12.39
N LEU A 173 0.20 5.18 -13.17
CA LEU A 173 0.22 3.72 -13.08
C LEU A 173 1.58 3.15 -13.48
N GLN A 174 2.21 3.70 -14.51
CA GLN A 174 3.54 3.27 -14.94
C GLN A 174 4.58 3.55 -13.85
N ALA A 175 4.57 4.74 -13.25
CA ALA A 175 5.44 5.08 -12.12
C ALA A 175 5.21 4.14 -10.92
N GLN A 176 3.95 3.78 -10.64
CA GLN A 176 3.62 2.83 -9.58
C GLN A 176 4.13 1.41 -9.87
N VAL A 177 4.03 0.95 -11.13
CA VAL A 177 4.58 -0.35 -11.56
C VAL A 177 6.11 -0.36 -11.46
N GLU A 178 6.77 0.71 -11.87
CA GLU A 178 8.22 0.85 -11.74
C GLU A 178 8.65 0.84 -10.28
N GLN A 179 7.94 1.56 -9.40
CA GLN A 179 8.18 1.56 -7.97
C GLN A 179 8.01 0.16 -7.37
N LEU A 180 6.89 -0.51 -7.62
CA LEU A 180 6.66 -1.89 -7.16
C LEU A 180 7.72 -2.87 -7.70
N GLY A 181 8.18 -2.68 -8.94
CA GLY A 181 9.27 -3.45 -9.53
C GLY A 181 10.62 -3.20 -8.86
N THR A 182 10.90 -1.98 -8.39
CA THR A 182 12.09 -1.69 -7.57
C THR A 182 11.99 -2.30 -6.17
N GLU A 183 10.84 -2.18 -5.52
CA GLU A 183 10.59 -2.73 -4.19
C GLU A 183 10.68 -4.26 -4.18
N GLN A 184 10.14 -4.93 -5.21
CA GLN A 184 10.29 -6.38 -5.38
C GLN A 184 11.75 -6.80 -5.54
N ARG A 185 12.54 -6.09 -6.35
CA ARG A 185 13.97 -6.40 -6.54
C ARG A 185 14.74 -6.27 -5.22
N GLN A 186 14.52 -5.18 -4.48
CA GLN A 186 15.12 -4.98 -3.17
C GLN A 186 14.66 -6.03 -2.13
N ALA A 187 13.42 -6.49 -2.21
CA ALA A 187 12.93 -7.57 -1.35
C ALA A 187 13.62 -8.91 -1.70
N ALA A 188 13.79 -9.23 -2.98
CA ALA A 188 14.49 -10.42 -3.42
C ALA A 188 15.97 -10.42 -2.99
N GLU A 189 16.67 -9.30 -3.17
CA GLU A 189 18.07 -9.13 -2.73
C GLU A 189 18.21 -9.34 -1.21
N ARG A 190 17.30 -8.78 -0.41
CA ARG A 190 17.29 -8.97 1.06
C ARG A 190 17.01 -10.42 1.44
N ILE A 191 16.12 -11.12 0.73
CA ILE A 191 15.85 -12.55 0.98
C ILE A 191 17.10 -13.38 0.67
N GLU A 192 17.80 -13.11 -0.43
CA GLU A 192 19.05 -13.79 -0.75
C GLU A 192 20.14 -13.53 0.29
N GLU A 193 20.29 -12.29 0.75
CA GLU A 193 21.23 -11.93 1.82
C GLU A 193 20.91 -12.70 3.12
N LEU A 194 19.65 -12.68 3.55
CA LEU A 194 19.21 -13.42 4.73
C LEU A 194 19.43 -14.94 4.59
N ALA A 195 19.24 -15.51 3.40
CA ALA A 195 19.51 -16.92 3.15
C ALA A 195 21.01 -17.23 3.27
N ARG A 196 21.89 -16.36 2.78
CA ARG A 196 23.36 -16.49 2.97
C ARG A 196 23.73 -16.40 4.44
N ASP A 197 23.15 -15.47 5.19
CA ASP A 197 23.42 -15.32 6.63
C ASP A 197 22.94 -16.54 7.44
N VAL A 198 21.76 -17.06 7.14
CA VAL A 198 21.21 -18.25 7.81
C VAL A 198 22.08 -19.48 7.53
N THR A 199 22.53 -19.67 6.28
CA THR A 199 23.42 -20.79 5.94
C THR A 199 24.78 -20.65 6.62
N ALA A 200 25.38 -19.46 6.63
CA ALA A 200 26.62 -19.19 7.35
C ALA A 200 26.50 -19.50 8.85
N ARG A 201 25.46 -18.99 9.52
CA ARG A 201 25.20 -19.27 10.94
C ARG A 201 24.92 -20.75 11.20
N GLY A 202 24.25 -21.43 10.28
CA GLY A 202 24.05 -22.89 10.35
C GLY A 202 25.38 -23.63 10.37
N THR A 203 26.29 -23.30 9.43
CA THR A 203 27.63 -23.92 9.38
C THR A 203 28.49 -23.60 10.60
N GLU A 204 28.38 -22.38 11.13
CA GLU A 204 29.08 -21.99 12.37
C GLU A 204 28.56 -22.77 13.58
N ALA A 205 27.25 -22.96 13.68
CA ALA A 205 26.61 -23.74 14.74
C ALA A 205 27.02 -25.23 14.68
N GLU A 206 27.04 -25.82 13.48
CA GLU A 206 27.53 -27.18 13.28
C GLU A 206 29.01 -27.33 13.69
N ALA A 207 29.86 -26.38 13.30
CA ALA A 207 31.27 -26.36 13.71
C ALA A 207 31.43 -26.20 15.23
N ALA A 208 30.62 -25.37 15.87
CA ALA A 208 30.61 -25.21 17.32
C ALA A 208 30.19 -26.51 18.03
N HIS A 209 29.15 -27.18 17.53
CA HIS A 209 28.74 -28.48 18.05
C HIS A 209 29.81 -29.56 17.88
N ALA A 210 30.51 -29.59 16.73
CA ALA A 210 31.62 -30.50 16.52
C ALA A 210 32.77 -30.25 17.52
N ARG A 211 33.14 -28.98 17.75
CA ARG A 211 34.14 -28.61 18.77
C ARG A 211 33.71 -29.02 20.18
N ALA A 212 32.45 -28.81 20.53
CA ALA A 212 31.92 -29.20 21.84
C ALA A 212 32.01 -30.72 22.06
N ARG A 213 31.66 -31.53 21.05
CA ARG A 213 31.79 -33.01 21.14
C ARG A 213 33.23 -33.48 21.22
N ALA A 214 34.15 -32.81 20.52
CA ALA A 214 35.57 -33.09 20.62
C ALA A 214 36.08 -32.84 22.04
N LEU A 215 35.79 -31.65 22.60
CA LEU A 215 36.14 -31.31 23.99
C LEU A 215 35.53 -32.27 25.02
N GLU A 216 34.29 -32.70 24.82
CA GLU A 216 33.65 -33.69 25.69
C GLU A 216 34.38 -35.05 25.65
N THR A 217 34.86 -35.45 24.47
CA THR A 217 35.65 -36.66 24.29
C THR A 217 37.01 -36.54 24.96
N ASP A 218 37.69 -35.41 24.78
CA ASP A 218 38.99 -35.12 25.40
C ASP A 218 38.88 -35.11 26.93
N LEU A 219 37.84 -34.50 27.49
CA LEU A 219 37.59 -34.49 28.93
C LEU A 219 37.31 -35.90 29.48
N ARG A 220 36.58 -36.74 28.74
CA ARG A 220 36.38 -38.15 29.12
C ARG A 220 37.68 -38.92 29.13
N GLN A 221 38.52 -38.74 28.10
CA GLN A 221 39.83 -39.39 28.03
C GLN A 221 40.74 -38.94 29.16
N LEU A 222 40.80 -37.63 29.44
CA LEU A 222 41.60 -37.08 30.53
C LEU A 222 41.15 -37.61 31.90
N ALA A 223 39.84 -37.65 32.15
CA ALA A 223 39.30 -38.22 33.39
C ALA A 223 39.64 -39.71 33.56
N GLU A 224 39.61 -40.47 32.46
CA GLU A 224 39.97 -41.88 32.46
C GLU A 224 41.47 -42.09 32.71
N THR A 225 42.33 -41.28 32.08
CA THR A 225 43.78 -41.28 32.35
C THR A 225 44.07 -40.99 33.82
N HIS A 226 43.49 -39.92 34.38
CA HIS A 226 43.68 -39.59 35.79
C HIS A 226 43.15 -40.68 36.74
N ARG A 227 42.06 -41.37 36.40
CA ARG A 227 41.59 -42.51 37.19
C ARG A 227 42.60 -43.65 37.21
N ARG A 228 43.24 -43.94 36.08
CA ARG A 228 44.29 -44.97 35.98
C ARG A 228 45.54 -44.58 36.76
N GLU A 229 46.03 -43.35 36.57
CA GLU A 229 47.18 -42.83 37.33
C GLU A 229 46.94 -42.90 38.84
N LEU A 230 45.75 -42.50 39.31
CA LEU A 230 45.38 -42.60 40.73
C LEU A 230 45.28 -44.05 41.21
N ALA A 231 44.81 -44.97 40.38
CA ALA A 231 44.76 -46.40 40.72
C ALA A 231 46.19 -46.96 40.84
N GLU A 232 47.06 -46.64 39.90
CA GLU A 232 48.48 -47.04 39.91
C GLU A 232 49.21 -46.49 41.14
N LEU A 233 49.04 -45.20 41.47
CA LEU A 233 49.63 -44.61 42.68
C LEU A 233 49.12 -45.28 43.96
N ARG A 234 47.82 -45.62 44.02
CA ARG A 234 47.24 -46.35 45.17
C ARG A 234 47.75 -47.78 45.26
N ASP A 235 48.03 -48.44 44.14
CA ASP A 235 48.65 -49.77 44.13
C ASP A 235 50.11 -49.68 44.58
N GLN A 236 50.86 -48.68 44.13
CA GLN A 236 52.24 -48.42 44.53
C GLN A 236 52.36 -48.14 46.04
N ASP A 237 51.57 -47.21 46.58
CA ASP A 237 51.55 -46.90 48.03
C ASP A 237 51.18 -48.13 48.86
N ARG A 238 50.21 -48.95 48.40
CA ARG A 238 49.89 -50.22 49.07
C ARG A 238 51.07 -51.18 49.06
N GLN A 239 51.73 -51.37 47.91
CA GLN A 239 52.89 -52.25 47.80
C GLN A 239 54.06 -51.77 48.67
N GLU A 240 54.32 -50.47 48.75
CA GLU A 240 55.35 -49.91 49.61
C GLU A 240 55.03 -50.12 51.10
N ARG A 241 53.79 -49.87 51.52
CA ARG A 241 53.34 -50.15 52.90
C ARG A 241 53.46 -51.63 53.25
N ASP A 242 53.06 -52.53 52.34
CA ASP A 242 53.17 -53.98 52.56
C ASP A 242 54.63 -54.45 52.61
N ARG A 243 55.53 -53.82 51.86
CA ARG A 243 56.98 -54.07 51.96
C ARG A 243 57.51 -53.59 53.31
N LEU A 244 57.25 -52.34 53.67
CA LEU A 244 57.67 -51.77 54.96
C LEU A 244 57.14 -52.57 56.14
N HIS A 245 55.87 -53.01 56.09
CA HIS A 245 55.29 -53.81 57.15
C HIS A 245 55.98 -55.17 57.28
N ARG A 246 56.26 -55.86 56.15
CA ARG A 246 57.02 -57.11 56.16
C ARG A 246 58.45 -56.93 56.65
N ASP A 247 59.13 -55.86 56.26
CA ASP A 247 60.48 -55.56 56.72
C ASP A 247 60.52 -55.30 58.23
N LEU A 248 59.55 -54.52 58.75
CA LEU A 248 59.39 -54.29 60.19
C LEU A 248 59.06 -55.57 60.96
N GLN A 249 58.20 -56.43 60.42
CA GLN A 249 57.88 -57.74 61.01
C GLN A 249 59.13 -58.64 61.05
N ALA A 250 59.86 -58.74 59.94
CA ALA A 250 61.09 -59.52 59.87
C ALA A 250 62.15 -58.97 60.84
N ASP A 251 62.29 -57.65 60.97
CA ASP A 251 63.21 -57.06 61.94
C ASP A 251 62.79 -57.35 63.38
N HIS A 252 61.49 -57.25 63.69
CA HIS A 252 60.95 -57.60 64.99
C HIS A 252 61.20 -59.08 65.33
N GLU A 253 60.93 -60.00 64.40
CA GLU A 253 61.20 -61.44 64.58
C GLU A 253 62.68 -61.72 64.81
N ARG A 254 63.58 -61.07 64.04
CA ARG A 254 65.03 -61.18 64.26
C ARG A 254 65.45 -60.69 65.64
N ARG A 255 64.91 -59.56 66.12
CA ARG A 255 65.19 -59.06 67.48
C ARG A 255 64.67 -60.02 68.55
N VAL A 256 63.47 -60.57 68.37
CA VAL A 256 62.90 -61.56 69.29
C VAL A 256 63.75 -62.83 69.32
N ALA A 257 64.22 -63.32 68.16
CA ALA A 257 65.11 -64.46 68.10
C ALA A 257 66.46 -64.17 68.80
N ALA A 258 67.09 -63.03 68.50
CA ALA A 258 68.34 -62.64 69.16
C ALA A 258 68.20 -62.52 70.69
N LEU A 259 67.10 -61.93 71.17
CA LEU A 259 66.82 -61.86 72.62
C LEU A 259 66.58 -63.24 73.23
N ARG A 260 65.94 -64.16 72.51
CA ARG A 260 65.77 -65.55 72.97
C ARG A 260 67.12 -66.26 73.07
N ASP A 261 67.98 -66.12 72.07
CA ASP A 261 69.33 -66.71 72.07
C ASP A 261 70.17 -66.13 73.21
N GLU A 262 70.11 -64.81 73.45
CA GLU A 262 70.79 -64.14 74.57
C GLU A 262 70.27 -64.63 75.93
N HIS A 263 68.95 -64.76 76.08
CA HIS A 263 68.36 -65.33 77.28
C HIS A 263 68.75 -66.79 77.50
N GLU A 264 68.76 -67.62 76.46
CA GLU A 264 69.17 -69.02 76.53
C GLU A 264 70.66 -69.14 76.89
N ALA A 265 71.52 -68.32 76.30
CA ALA A 265 72.94 -68.24 76.63
C ALA A 265 73.14 -67.83 78.10
N THR A 266 72.40 -66.81 78.57
CA THR A 266 72.45 -66.35 79.97
C THR A 266 71.98 -67.43 80.94
N VAL A 267 70.87 -68.11 80.64
CA VAL A 267 70.36 -69.22 81.46
C VAL A 267 71.36 -70.39 81.49
N SER A 268 71.99 -70.69 80.36
CA SER A 268 73.01 -71.75 80.27
C SER A 268 74.26 -71.41 81.07
N ALA A 269 74.73 -70.16 80.99
CA ALA A 269 75.85 -69.67 81.81
C ALA A 269 75.52 -69.75 83.31
N LEU A 270 74.33 -69.30 83.72
CA LEU A 270 73.87 -69.41 85.11
C LEU A 270 73.78 -70.87 85.59
N ARG A 271 73.34 -71.80 84.73
CA ARG A 271 73.34 -73.23 85.06
C ARG A 271 74.76 -73.76 85.27
N GLN A 272 75.70 -73.41 84.39
CA GLN A 272 77.11 -73.78 84.53
C GLN A 272 77.72 -73.20 85.82
N ASP A 273 77.40 -71.95 86.16
CA ASP A 273 77.86 -71.31 87.39
C ASP A 273 77.29 -72.01 88.64
N ILE A 274 76.01 -72.41 88.61
CA ILE A 274 75.39 -73.19 89.69
C ILE A 274 76.05 -74.57 89.83
N GLU A 275 76.32 -75.26 88.72
CA GLU A 275 76.99 -76.55 88.72
C GLU A 275 78.43 -76.44 89.25
N ALA A 276 79.19 -75.44 88.80
CA ALA A 276 80.53 -75.14 89.30
C ALA A 276 80.51 -74.74 90.79
N GLY A 277 79.48 -74.00 91.22
CA GLY A 277 79.24 -73.68 92.63
C GLY A 277 78.96 -74.92 93.48
N ARG A 278 78.12 -75.84 92.97
CA ARG A 278 77.84 -77.13 93.63
C ARG A 278 79.09 -78.03 93.71
N ALA A 279 79.90 -78.07 92.64
CA ALA A 279 81.16 -78.81 92.63
C ALA A 279 82.13 -78.27 93.69
N ARG A 280 82.32 -76.95 93.75
CA ARG A 280 83.13 -76.29 94.80
C ARG A 280 82.60 -76.59 96.20
N ALA A 281 81.29 -76.53 96.42
CA ALA A 281 80.69 -76.88 97.71
C ALA A 281 80.92 -78.35 98.09
N ALA A 282 80.88 -79.28 97.13
CA ALA A 282 81.19 -80.69 97.36
C ALA A 282 82.67 -80.93 97.68
N GLU A 283 83.58 -80.21 97.00
CA GLU A 283 85.01 -80.23 97.30
C GLU A 283 85.29 -79.69 98.71
N GLU A 284 84.70 -78.56 99.09
CA GLU A 284 84.81 -78.00 100.43
C GLU A 284 84.24 -78.95 101.50
N ALA A 285 83.10 -79.58 101.25
CA ALA A 285 82.53 -80.58 102.14
C ALA A 285 83.45 -81.80 102.31
N THR A 286 84.07 -82.26 101.22
CA THR A 286 85.03 -83.38 101.25
C THR A 286 86.32 -82.98 101.99
N ALA A 287 86.83 -81.76 101.75
CA ALA A 287 87.99 -81.22 102.45
C ALA A 287 87.73 -81.08 103.95
N ARG A 288 86.53 -80.61 104.33
CA ARG A 288 86.07 -80.54 105.72
C ARG A 288 85.98 -81.92 106.36
N ALA A 289 85.39 -82.90 105.69
CA ALA A 289 85.33 -84.28 106.18
C ALA A 289 86.73 -84.88 106.39
N ARG A 290 87.69 -84.62 105.48
CA ARG A 290 89.10 -85.04 105.67
C ARG A 290 89.78 -84.33 106.84
N ALA A 291 89.50 -83.05 107.05
CA ALA A 291 90.02 -82.30 108.19
C ALA A 291 89.43 -82.77 109.52
N GLU A 292 88.13 -83.11 109.54
CA GLU A 292 87.47 -83.71 110.70
C GLU A 292 88.06 -85.10 111.01
N ALA A 293 88.22 -85.96 109.99
CA ALA A 293 88.85 -87.27 110.14
C ALA A 293 90.32 -87.18 110.61
N SER A 294 91.10 -86.22 110.10
CA SER A 294 92.49 -86.02 110.55
C SER A 294 92.57 -85.48 111.99
N ALA A 295 91.62 -84.62 112.38
CA ALA A 295 91.50 -84.15 113.75
C ALA A 295 91.10 -85.30 114.71
N GLU A 296 90.20 -86.19 114.31
CA GLU A 296 89.86 -87.39 115.07
C GLU A 296 91.05 -88.35 115.21
N ALA A 297 91.78 -88.61 114.12
CA ALA A 297 93.00 -89.41 114.15
C ALA A 297 94.08 -88.81 115.07
N ALA A 298 94.26 -87.48 115.02
CA ALA A 298 95.19 -86.77 115.92
C ALA A 298 94.77 -86.87 117.38
N ARG A 299 93.46 -86.78 117.68
CA ARG A 299 92.93 -86.98 119.05
C ARG A 299 93.15 -88.42 119.52
N ALA A 300 92.90 -89.42 118.67
CA ALA A 300 93.15 -90.82 118.99
C ALA A 300 94.65 -91.08 119.27
N ALA A 301 95.54 -90.52 118.43
CA ALA A 301 96.99 -90.59 118.64
C ALA A 301 97.43 -89.89 119.94
N ALA A 302 96.85 -88.73 120.27
CA ALA A 302 97.13 -88.03 121.51
C ALA A 302 96.68 -88.84 122.74
N LEU A 303 95.50 -89.46 122.69
CA LEU A 303 95.01 -90.35 123.76
C LEU A 303 95.90 -91.60 123.91
N ALA A 304 96.36 -92.18 122.80
CA ALA A 304 97.29 -93.31 122.83
C ALA A 304 98.63 -92.90 123.45
N ALA A 305 99.20 -91.76 123.05
CA ALA A 305 100.43 -91.23 123.63
C ALA A 305 100.29 -90.90 125.12
N ASP A 306 99.15 -90.36 125.55
CA ASP A 306 98.85 -90.07 126.95
C ASP A 306 98.68 -91.35 127.78
N ALA A 307 98.07 -92.40 127.20
CA ALA A 307 98.03 -93.73 127.80
C ALA A 307 99.43 -94.35 127.93
N THR A 308 100.28 -94.22 126.91
CA THR A 308 101.69 -94.67 126.97
C THR A 308 102.47 -93.89 128.02
N ALA A 309 102.28 -92.57 128.11
CA ALA A 309 102.92 -91.72 129.12
C ALA A 309 102.49 -92.10 130.54
N ARG A 310 101.19 -92.35 130.77
CA ARG A 310 100.68 -92.87 132.05
C ARG A 310 101.24 -94.26 132.37
N HIS A 311 101.37 -95.14 131.38
CA HIS A 311 101.95 -96.46 131.57
C HIS A 311 103.44 -96.37 131.96
N LEU A 312 104.22 -95.51 131.29
CA LEU A 312 105.62 -95.24 131.63
C LEU A 312 105.77 -94.58 133.01
N ALA A 313 104.86 -93.68 133.38
CA ALA A 313 104.84 -93.06 134.70
C ALA A 313 104.56 -94.10 135.81
N ALA A 314 103.58 -94.99 135.60
CA ALA A 314 103.29 -96.09 136.52
C ALA A 314 104.46 -97.09 136.64
N LEU A 315 105.14 -97.37 135.53
CA LEU A 315 106.38 -98.16 135.49
C LEU A 315 107.48 -97.52 136.34
N ARG A 316 107.72 -96.22 136.14
CA ARG A 316 108.70 -95.45 136.89
C ARG A 316 108.36 -95.45 138.37
N GLU A 317 107.10 -95.23 138.73
CA GLU A 317 106.63 -95.24 140.11
C GLU A 317 106.83 -96.63 140.73
N GLY A 318 106.40 -97.71 140.05
CA GLY A 318 106.63 -99.10 140.49
C GLY A 318 108.11 -99.42 140.72
N VAL A 319 109.01 -99.01 139.81
CA VAL A 319 110.46 -99.19 139.97
C VAL A 319 111.00 -98.38 141.16
N LEU A 320 110.54 -97.15 141.35
CA LEU A 320 110.96 -96.32 142.49
C LEU A 320 110.46 -96.88 143.82
N THR A 321 109.26 -97.47 143.87
CA THR A 321 108.71 -98.11 145.07
C THR A 321 109.53 -99.33 145.47
N VAL A 322 109.92 -100.18 144.51
CA VAL A 322 110.75 -101.36 144.81
C VAL A 322 112.17 -100.97 145.26
N LEU A 323 112.74 -99.90 144.70
CA LEU A 323 114.05 -99.39 145.11
C LEU A 323 114.06 -98.69 146.48
N ALA A 324 112.90 -98.27 147.00
CA ALA A 324 112.77 -97.64 148.32
C ALA A 324 112.67 -98.65 149.48
N THR A 325 112.43 -99.93 149.19
CA THR A 325 112.40 -101.01 150.19
C THR A 325 113.81 -101.53 150.48
N PRO A 326 114.26 -101.54 151.75
CA PRO A 326 115.60 -102.01 152.12
C PRO A 326 115.76 -103.51 151.86
N ALA A 327 116.88 -103.85 151.22
CA ALA A 327 117.19 -105.13 150.58
C ALA A 327 116.97 -106.36 151.48
N ASN A 328 115.97 -107.16 151.11
CA ASN A 328 115.81 -108.58 151.47
C ASN A 328 115.72 -109.40 150.17
N ASP A 329 115.95 -110.72 150.23
CA ASP A 329 115.98 -111.60 149.05
C ASP A 329 114.66 -111.64 148.22
N GLU A 330 113.56 -111.03 148.69
CA GLU A 330 112.29 -110.82 147.96
C GLU A 330 112.29 -109.67 146.93
N THR A 331 113.25 -108.74 147.03
CA THR A 331 113.30 -107.53 146.17
C THR A 331 113.54 -107.88 144.68
N HIS A 332 114.24 -108.98 144.43
CA HIS A 332 114.60 -109.44 143.08
C HIS A 332 113.42 -110.12 142.36
N GLU A 333 112.46 -110.68 143.10
CA GLU A 333 111.24 -111.30 142.55
C GLU A 333 110.20 -110.23 142.20
N GLN A 334 110.04 -109.22 143.06
CA GLN A 334 109.15 -108.08 142.82
C GLN A 334 109.56 -107.22 141.60
N LEU A 335 110.85 -107.03 141.36
CA LEU A 335 111.37 -106.37 140.15
C LEU A 335 111.11 -107.20 138.87
N ARG A 336 111.12 -108.54 138.99
CA ARG A 336 110.86 -109.43 137.86
C ARG A 336 109.38 -109.46 137.50
N ASP A 337 108.49 -109.43 138.48
CA ASP A 337 107.03 -109.35 138.26
C ASP A 337 106.61 -107.98 137.68
N LEU A 338 107.24 -106.87 138.10
CA LEU A 338 107.01 -105.55 137.51
C LEU A 338 107.48 -105.47 136.05
N LEU A 339 108.60 -106.13 135.69
CA LEU A 339 109.07 -106.23 134.30
C LEU A 339 108.25 -107.21 133.45
N ALA A 340 107.66 -108.25 134.06
CA ALA A 340 106.78 -109.20 133.37
C ALA A 340 105.38 -108.61 133.12
N ALA A 341 104.85 -107.81 134.05
CA ALA A 341 103.57 -107.10 133.92
C ALA A 341 103.60 -105.94 132.92
N THR A 342 104.79 -105.58 132.41
CA THR A 342 105.02 -104.44 131.52
C THR A 342 105.49 -104.83 130.12
N ALA A 343 105.39 -106.12 129.78
CA ALA A 343 105.50 -106.57 128.40
C ALA A 343 104.35 -105.99 127.56
N PRO A 344 104.63 -105.29 126.45
CA PRO A 344 103.59 -104.70 125.61
C PRO A 344 102.70 -105.79 125.00
N VAL A 345 101.38 -105.66 125.21
CA VAL A 345 100.37 -106.44 124.48
C VAL A 345 100.47 -106.03 123.00
N PRO A 346 100.61 -106.96 122.05
CA PRO A 346 100.64 -106.63 120.63
C PRO A 346 99.32 -105.97 120.22
N GLN A 347 99.39 -104.72 119.78
CA GLN A 347 98.28 -104.04 119.13
C GLN A 347 97.98 -104.79 117.82
N VAL A 348 96.79 -105.37 117.75
CA VAL A 348 96.21 -105.89 116.51
C VAL A 348 95.75 -104.69 115.69
N ASP A 349 96.52 -104.34 114.67
CA ASP A 349 96.09 -103.41 113.63
C ASP A 349 94.93 -104.03 112.84
N ALA A 350 93.72 -103.59 113.13
CA ALA A 350 92.57 -103.79 112.25
C ALA A 350 92.64 -102.73 111.14
N GLY A 351 93.22 -103.09 110.00
CA GLY A 351 93.05 -102.32 108.77
C GLY A 351 91.59 -102.44 108.30
N PRO A 352 90.89 -101.34 107.97
CA PRO A 352 89.59 -101.45 107.32
C PRO A 352 89.79 -101.86 105.85
N GLU A 353 89.17 -102.98 105.49
CA GLU A 353 88.86 -103.35 104.12
C GLU A 353 87.94 -102.28 103.48
N ARG A 354 88.39 -101.77 102.33
CA ARG A 354 87.69 -101.19 101.18
C ARG A 354 86.37 -100.44 101.37
#